data_AF-A0AAP6BCT1-F1
#
_entry.id   AF-A0AAP6BCT1-F1
#
_cell.length_a   1.000
_cell.length_b   1.000
_cell.length_c   1.000
_cell.angle_alpha   90.00
_cell.angle_beta   90.00
_cell.angle_gamma   90.00
#
_symmetry.space_group_name_H-M   'P 1'
#
loop_
_entity.id
_entity.type
_entity.pdbx_description
1 polymer ?
#
loop_
_entity_poly.entity_id
_entity_poly.type
_entity_poly.pdbx_seq_one_letter_code
_entity_poly.pdbx_strand_id
1 'polypeptide(L)' 'MSALRIRSRRAASTAGSYDSNGWPDDLVVRWSDGETTMYPHTGATFGPDHMLVAPK' A
#
# COMPACT_ATOMS: atom_id res chain seq x y z
N MET A 1 -14.78 -1.20 -7.87
CA MET A 1 -14.52 -2.59 -8.29
C MET A 1 -13.15 -2.63 -8.96
N SER A 2 -12.09 -3.03 -8.25
CA SER A 2 -10.76 -3.16 -8.84
C SER A 2 -10.59 -4.54 -9.47
N ALA A 3 -10.31 -4.55 -10.78
CA ALA A 3 -9.99 -5.75 -11.53
C ALA A 3 -8.66 -6.35 -11.06
N LEU A 4 -8.57 -7.69 -11.05
CA LEU A 4 -7.38 -8.46 -10.70
C LEU A 4 -6.19 -8.06 -11.59
N ARG A 5 -5.24 -7.27 -11.04
CA ARG A 5 -4.00 -6.88 -11.72
C ARG A 5 -2.86 -7.80 -11.27
N ILE A 6 -2.36 -8.65 -12.16
CA ILE A 6 -1.12 -9.41 -11.93
C ILE A 6 0.04 -8.42 -12.03
N ARG A 7 0.55 -7.93 -10.88
CA ARG A 7 1.62 -6.93 -10.82
C ARG A 7 2.99 -7.62 -10.91
N SER A 8 3.71 -7.43 -12.02
CA SER A 8 4.95 -8.15 -12.32
C SER A 8 6.22 -7.30 -12.11
N ARG A 9 7.16 -7.86 -11.33
CA ARG A 9 8.63 -7.68 -11.29
C ARG A 9 9.27 -6.53 -10.52
N ARG A 10 8.62 -5.38 -10.29
CA ARG A 10 9.23 -4.31 -9.45
C ARG A 10 8.18 -3.63 -8.58
N ALA A 11 8.07 -4.10 -7.34
CA ALA A 11 7.37 -3.38 -6.28
C ALA A 11 8.41 -2.97 -5.24
N ALA A 12 8.22 -1.80 -4.65
CA ALA A 12 8.94 -1.37 -3.46
C ALA A 12 7.92 -1.16 -2.34
N SER A 13 8.28 -1.53 -1.12
CA SER A 13 7.45 -1.33 0.04
C SER A 13 8.23 -0.71 1.18
N THR A 14 7.51 -0.02 2.05
CA THR A 14 8.02 0.47 3.33
C THR A 14 6.94 0.26 4.38
N ALA A 15 7.37 -0.01 5.62
CA ALA A 15 6.49 -0.08 6.78
C ALA A 15 6.92 0.98 7.80
N GLY A 16 5.98 1.49 8.59
CA GLY A 16 6.25 2.57 9.53
C GLY A 16 4.99 3.18 10.10
N SER A 17 5.16 4.30 10.83
CA SER A 17 4.03 5.10 11.33
C SER A 17 3.84 6.25 10.35
N TYR A 18 2.89 6.08 9.43
CA TYR A 18 2.59 7.01 8.35
C TYR A 18 1.23 7.70 8.54
N ASP A 19 0.43 7.26 9.50
CA ASP A 19 -0.79 7.92 9.93
C ASP A 19 -0.66 8.59 11.32
N SER A 20 -1.78 9.01 11.90
CA SER A 20 -1.82 9.73 13.19
C SER A 20 -1.90 8.84 14.43
N ASN A 21 -1.90 7.51 14.32
CA ASN A 21 -2.06 6.60 15.46
C ASN A 21 -0.77 6.43 16.28
N GLY A 22 0.39 6.80 15.73
CA GLY A 22 1.71 6.71 16.36
C GLY A 22 2.33 5.31 16.42
N TRP A 23 1.67 4.30 15.87
CA TRP A 23 2.15 2.92 15.79
C TRP A 23 2.79 2.68 14.42
N PRO A 24 3.87 1.87 14.35
CA PRO A 24 4.54 1.57 13.08
C PRO A 24 3.85 0.41 12.34
N ASP A 25 2.53 0.47 12.20
CA ASP A 25 1.70 -0.60 11.66
C ASP A 25 1.15 -0.31 10.25
N ASP A 26 1.68 0.69 9.55
CA ASP A 26 1.26 0.99 8.20
C ASP A 26 2.16 0.35 7.15
N LEU A 27 1.58 -0.14 6.05
CA LEU A 27 2.30 -0.64 4.88
C LEU A 27 2.02 0.26 3.67
N VAL A 28 3.06 0.82 3.07
CA VAL A 28 2.97 1.53 1.79
C VAL A 28 3.64 0.70 0.71
N VAL A 29 2.95 0.50 -0.41
CA VAL A 29 3.47 -0.24 -1.56
C VAL A 29 3.41 0.63 -2.81
N ARG A 30 4.56 0.81 -3.45
CA ARG A 30 4.65 1.35 -4.80
C ARG A 30 4.76 0.21 -5.79
N TRP A 31 3.80 0.16 -6.70
CA TRP A 31 3.67 -0.88 -7.70
C TRP A 31 4.45 -0.57 -8.99
N SER A 32 4.64 -1.59 -9.82
CA SER A 32 5.39 -1.49 -11.07
C SER A 32 4.73 -0.60 -12.11
N ASP A 33 3.41 -0.42 -12.03
CA ASP A 33 2.59 0.44 -12.89
C ASP A 33 2.57 1.92 -12.42
N GLY A 34 3.27 2.23 -11.31
CA GLY A 34 3.34 3.56 -10.74
C GLY A 34 2.24 3.89 -9.74
N GLU A 35 1.24 3.04 -9.55
CA GLU A 35 0.26 3.20 -8.48
C GLU A 35 0.97 3.10 -7.13
N THR A 36 0.52 3.88 -6.15
CA THR A 36 0.98 3.78 -4.76
C THR A 36 -0.23 3.63 -3.85
N THR A 37 -0.24 2.57 -3.05
CA THR A 37 -1.32 2.23 -2.13
C THR A 37 -0.77 2.16 -0.71
N MET A 38 -1.50 2.75 0.24
CA MET A 38 -1.25 2.59 1.68
C MET A 38 -2.30 1.65 2.28
N TYR A 39 -1.86 0.81 3.19
CA TYR A 39 -2.67 -0.08 4.02
C TYR A 39 -2.37 0.28 5.49
N PRO A 40 -3.15 1.19 6.12
CA PRO A 40 -2.94 1.56 7.50
C PRO A 40 -3.35 0.43 8.44
N HIS A 41 -2.88 0.44 9.68
CA HIS A 41 -3.31 -0.53 10.71
C HIS A 41 -3.13 -2.00 10.27
N THR A 42 -2.07 -2.27 9.50
CA THR A 42 -1.72 -3.59 8.99
C THR A 42 -1.10 -4.45 10.09
N GLY A 43 -1.67 -5.64 10.27
CA GLY A 43 -1.18 -6.65 11.21
C GLY A 43 -1.22 -8.05 10.57
N ALA A 44 -1.95 -8.97 11.19
CA ALA A 44 -2.17 -10.31 10.63
C ALA A 44 -2.94 -10.28 9.29
N THR A 45 -3.69 -9.21 9.05
CA THR A 45 -4.33 -8.87 7.77
C THR A 45 -3.96 -7.46 7.37
N PHE A 46 -4.03 -7.14 6.07
CA PHE A 46 -3.94 -5.76 5.61
C PHE A 46 -5.13 -4.95 6.10
N GLY A 47 -4.88 -3.68 6.44
CA GLY A 47 -5.97 -2.73 6.61
C GLY A 47 -6.58 -2.30 5.27
N PRO A 48 -7.48 -1.29 5.30
CA PRO A 48 -8.15 -0.81 4.10
C PRO A 48 -7.16 -0.27 3.06
N ASP A 49 -7.46 -0.41 1.78
CA ASP A 49 -6.62 0.14 0.73
C ASP A 49 -6.91 1.63 0.50
N HIS A 50 -5.86 2.45 0.59
CA HIS A 50 -5.91 3.87 0.26
C HIS A 50 -4.99 4.13 -0.92
N MET A 51 -5.57 4.39 -2.10
CA MET A 51 -4.80 4.79 -3.27
C MET A 51 -4.30 6.23 -3.09
N LEU A 52 -2.99 6.37 -2.87
CA LEU A 52 -2.31 7.65 -2.72
C LEU A 52 -1.96 8.26 -4.08
N VAL A 53 -1.60 7.42 -5.04
CA VAL A 53 -1.24 7.82 -6.40
C VAL A 53 -1.87 6.84 -7.37
N ALA A 54 -2.57 7.37 -8.37
CA ALA A 54 -3.16 6.58 -9.45
C ALA A 54 -2.07 5.92 -10.32
N PRO A 55 -2.36 4.79 -10.98
CA PRO A 55 -1.44 4.20 -11.96
C PRO A 55 -1.18 5.18 -13.11
N LYS A 56 0.00 5.05 -13.73
CA LYS A 56 0.35 5.78 -14.95
C LYS A 56 -0.26 5.14 -16.20
#